data_AF-A0A497KB68-F1
#
_entry.id   AF-A0A497KB68-F1
#
_cell.length_a   1.000
_cell.length_b   1.000
_cell.length_c   1.000
_cell.angle_alpha   90.00
_cell.angle_beta   90.00
_cell.angle_gamma   90.00
#
_symmetry.space_group_name_H-M   'P 1'
#
loop_
_entity.id
_entity.type
_entity.pdbx_description
1 polymer ?
#
loop_
_entity_poly.entity_id
_entity_poly.type
_entity_poly.pdbx_seq_one_letter_code
_entity_poly.pdbx_strand_id
1 'polypeptide(L)'
;MAYIAEKYAPLLSKDDVIELFQRLQRLCRGNLSEACRRCGIQRKTTYDWMRAKSIKLSTKKKILKAMIETNTEQTINFLLSRSKEITVELLSTYLSYLYSEAMKEIIDPQYFLRIVKKFEKTKSDYVGLIWELEEEVEEMTYNLRERARDLKVSLPEEPIDTIRSTHLLEILPSVIYCVTRDITGDPAKLASSLGVPKMLVQVVSGAIATTLETQHTVEAGKVNLPFVMGNRSPTTVTEYTSPPDISNQWST
;
A
#
# COMPACT_ATOMS: atom_id res chain seq x y z
N MET A 1 24.80 -11.50 -10.11
CA MET A 1 24.88 -10.18 -9.43
C MET A 1 25.23 -9.00 -10.35
N ALA A 2 26.18 -9.13 -11.30
CA ALA A 2 26.51 -8.04 -12.24
C ALA A 2 25.30 -7.49 -13.04
N TYR A 3 24.33 -8.36 -13.36
CA TYR A 3 23.07 -8.00 -14.02
C TYR A 3 22.24 -6.94 -13.26
N ILE A 4 22.23 -6.97 -11.92
CA ILE A 4 21.47 -5.99 -11.12
C ILE A 4 22.09 -4.60 -11.29
N ALA A 5 23.42 -4.49 -11.22
CA ALA A 5 24.10 -3.21 -11.43
C ALA A 5 23.86 -2.65 -12.85
N GLU A 6 23.87 -3.53 -13.85
CA GLU A 6 23.59 -3.17 -15.25
C GLU A 6 22.18 -2.62 -15.43
N LYS A 7 21.18 -3.33 -14.89
CA LYS A 7 19.75 -3.04 -15.08
C LYS A 7 19.27 -1.83 -14.28
N TYR A 8 19.73 -1.68 -13.04
CA TYR A 8 19.17 -0.68 -12.11
C TYR A 8 20.02 0.59 -11.97
N ALA A 9 21.26 0.63 -12.47
CA ALA A 9 22.05 1.86 -12.48
C ALA A 9 21.40 3.07 -13.18
N PRO A 10 20.58 2.93 -14.24
CA PRO A 10 19.86 4.05 -14.83
C PRO A 10 18.88 4.75 -13.88
N LEU A 11 18.32 4.01 -12.90
CA LEU A 11 17.35 4.56 -11.94
C LEU A 11 18.00 5.53 -10.93
N LEU A 12 19.30 5.40 -10.72
CA LEU A 12 20.00 6.19 -9.71
C LEU A 12 20.12 7.65 -10.16
N SER A 13 19.68 8.59 -9.33
CA SER A 13 19.95 10.02 -9.47
C SER A 13 21.43 10.33 -9.23
N LYS A 14 21.81 11.62 -9.32
CA LYS A 14 23.15 12.05 -8.88
C LYS A 14 23.33 11.83 -7.37
N ASP A 15 22.31 12.17 -6.61
CA ASP A 15 22.35 12.15 -5.14
C ASP A 15 22.36 10.71 -4.63
N ASP A 16 21.61 9.81 -5.26
CA ASP A 16 21.60 8.37 -4.94
C ASP A 16 23.01 7.76 -5.07
N VAL A 17 23.75 8.17 -6.11
CA VAL A 17 25.11 7.70 -6.36
C VAL A 17 26.08 8.23 -5.31
N ILE A 18 25.93 9.50 -4.93
CA ILE A 18 26.74 10.11 -3.87
C ILE A 18 26.47 9.39 -2.55
N GLU A 19 25.20 9.14 -2.22
CA GLU A 19 24.79 8.47 -1.01
C GLU A 19 25.32 7.03 -0.94
N LEU A 20 25.15 6.25 -2.01
CA LEU A 20 25.68 4.89 -2.13
C LEU A 20 27.20 4.88 -1.97
N PHE A 21 27.91 5.84 -2.58
CA PHE A 21 29.35 5.95 -2.44
C PHE A 21 29.77 6.32 -1.02
N GLN A 22 29.06 7.22 -0.34
CA GLN A 22 29.31 7.56 1.07
C GLN A 22 29.04 6.36 1.99
N ARG A 23 28.00 5.56 1.73
CA ARG A 23 27.74 4.29 2.42
C ARG A 23 28.90 3.32 2.21
N LEU A 24 29.40 3.16 0.97
CA LEU A 24 30.57 2.33 0.67
C LEU A 24 31.81 2.81 1.42
N GLN A 25 32.06 4.12 1.46
CA GLN A 25 33.19 4.71 2.17
C GLN A 25 33.13 4.41 3.66
N ARG A 26 31.94 4.48 4.29
CA ARG A 26 31.74 4.09 5.69
C ARG A 26 32.07 2.62 5.92
N LEU A 27 31.62 1.73 5.03
CA LEU A 27 31.97 0.30 5.07
C LEU A 27 33.48 0.06 4.91
N CYS A 28 34.18 0.97 4.22
CA CYS A 28 35.64 1.01 4.10
C CYS A 28 36.33 1.78 5.26
N ARG A 29 35.70 1.87 6.43
CA ARG A 29 36.21 2.59 7.62
C ARG A 29 36.55 4.06 7.36
N GLY A 30 35.81 4.71 6.47
CA GLY A 30 36.02 6.10 6.08
C GLY A 30 37.12 6.31 5.02
N ASN A 31 37.81 5.27 4.57
CA ASN A 31 38.93 5.41 3.63
C ASN A 31 38.44 5.63 2.19
N LEU A 32 38.56 6.87 1.71
CA LEU A 32 38.18 7.27 0.35
C LEU A 32 38.98 6.51 -0.74
N SER A 33 40.28 6.29 -0.53
CA SER A 33 41.12 5.58 -1.50
C SER A 33 40.66 4.13 -1.66
N GLU A 34 40.29 3.49 -0.55
CA GLU A 34 39.78 2.12 -0.56
C GLU A 34 38.42 2.02 -1.25
N ALA A 35 37.50 2.94 -0.96
CA ALA A 35 36.21 2.99 -1.62
C ALA A 35 36.35 3.23 -3.14
N CYS A 36 37.24 4.14 -3.56
CA CYS A 36 37.55 4.37 -4.97
C CYS A 36 38.13 3.12 -5.65
N ARG A 37 39.04 2.41 -4.95
CA ARG A 37 39.66 1.17 -5.43
C ARG A 37 38.60 0.09 -5.68
N ARG A 38 37.69 -0.13 -4.73
CA ARG A 38 36.58 -1.10 -4.87
C ARG A 38 35.64 -0.78 -6.03
N CYS A 39 35.36 0.50 -6.26
CA CYS A 39 34.57 0.95 -7.41
C CYS A 39 35.34 0.92 -8.74
N GLY A 40 36.67 0.80 -8.74
CA GLY A 40 37.47 0.98 -9.96
C GLY A 40 37.32 2.38 -10.58
N ILE A 41 37.27 3.41 -9.74
CA ILE A 41 37.20 4.83 -10.14
C ILE A 41 38.37 5.62 -9.56
N GLN A 42 38.70 6.75 -10.18
CA GLN A 42 39.74 7.64 -9.67
C GLN A 42 39.18 8.59 -8.60
N ARG A 43 40.00 8.96 -7.60
CA ARG A 43 39.60 9.96 -6.58
C ARG A 43 39.20 11.30 -7.18
N LYS A 44 39.84 11.71 -8.29
CA LYS A 44 39.45 12.93 -9.01
C LYS A 44 37.99 12.87 -9.46
N THR A 45 37.54 11.70 -9.92
CA THR A 45 36.15 11.49 -10.35
C THR A 45 35.15 11.80 -9.24
N THR A 46 35.46 11.49 -7.97
CA THR A 46 34.54 11.80 -6.86
C THR A 46 34.49 13.29 -6.55
N TYR A 47 35.61 14.02 -6.69
CA TYR A 47 35.65 15.47 -6.49
C TYR A 47 34.84 16.23 -7.54
N ASP A 48 34.81 15.72 -8.77
CA ASP A 48 34.09 16.33 -9.88
C ASP A 48 32.55 16.20 -9.76
N TRP A 49 32.04 15.26 -8.95
CA TRP A 49 30.60 15.00 -8.83
C TRP A 49 29.81 16.18 -8.30
N MET A 50 30.36 16.94 -7.34
CA MET A 50 29.65 18.09 -6.76
C MET A 50 29.30 19.13 -7.83
N ARG A 51 30.20 19.35 -8.79
CA ARG A 51 30.04 20.32 -9.88
C ARG A 51 29.33 19.75 -11.12
N ALA A 52 29.33 18.43 -11.28
CA ALA A 52 28.72 17.79 -12.44
C ALA A 52 27.18 17.90 -12.38
N LYS A 53 26.56 18.21 -13.53
CA LYS A 53 25.09 18.17 -13.69
C LYS A 53 24.54 16.75 -13.55
N SER A 54 25.29 15.76 -14.03
CA SER A 54 24.91 14.34 -13.96
C SER A 54 26.14 13.45 -13.86
N ILE A 55 25.95 12.25 -13.30
CA ILE A 55 26.99 11.22 -13.21
C ILE A 55 26.85 10.25 -14.38
N LYS A 56 27.97 9.93 -15.03
CA LYS A 56 28.02 8.98 -16.16
C LYS A 56 27.47 7.61 -15.75
N LEU A 57 26.68 6.99 -16.62
CA LEU A 57 26.09 5.66 -16.38
C LEU A 57 27.16 4.59 -16.03
N SER A 58 28.33 4.64 -16.68
CA SER A 58 29.45 3.73 -16.37
C SER A 58 29.93 3.85 -14.92
N THR A 59 29.95 5.07 -14.36
CA THR A 59 30.29 5.32 -12.95
C THR A 59 29.19 4.81 -12.03
N LYS A 60 27.90 5.03 -12.38
CA LYS A 60 26.76 4.48 -11.62
C LYS A 60 26.84 2.95 -11.52
N LYS A 61 27.07 2.27 -12.65
CA LYS A 61 27.24 0.80 -12.72
C LYS A 61 28.38 0.32 -11.82
N LYS A 62 29.54 0.99 -11.87
CA LYS A 62 30.72 0.67 -11.06
C LYS A 62 30.45 0.75 -9.55
N ILE A 63 29.81 1.84 -9.11
CA ILE A 63 29.49 2.07 -7.70
C ILE A 63 28.45 1.06 -7.22
N LEU A 64 27.39 0.85 -8.01
CA LEU A 64 26.34 -0.09 -7.67
C LEU A 64 26.87 -1.53 -7.60
N LYS A 65 27.75 -1.91 -8.53
CA LYS A 65 28.45 -3.21 -8.50
C LYS A 65 29.25 -3.38 -7.21
N ALA A 66 30.09 -2.41 -6.85
CA ALA A 66 30.90 -2.46 -5.63
C ALA A 66 30.06 -2.51 -4.36
N MET A 67 28.93 -1.80 -4.34
CA MET A 67 27.98 -1.83 -3.22
C MET A 67 27.28 -3.19 -3.10
N ILE A 68 26.82 -3.78 -4.20
CA ILE A 68 26.22 -5.13 -4.18
C ILE A 68 27.23 -6.15 -3.67
N GLU A 69 28.49 -6.08 -4.11
CA GLU A 69 29.57 -6.99 -3.69
C GLU A 69 29.96 -6.81 -2.21
N THR A 70 29.81 -5.60 -1.67
CA THR A 70 30.20 -5.31 -0.28
C THR A 70 29.05 -5.52 0.71
N ASN A 71 27.82 -5.14 0.34
CA ASN A 71 26.63 -5.25 1.18
C ASN A 71 25.38 -5.40 0.30
N THR A 72 25.12 -6.63 -0.14
CA THR A 72 24.03 -6.95 -1.06
C THR A 72 22.66 -6.55 -0.51
N GLU A 73 22.36 -6.93 0.72
CA GLU A 73 21.02 -6.75 1.32
C GLU A 73 20.63 -5.28 1.39
N GLN A 74 21.49 -4.44 1.98
CA GLN A 74 21.20 -3.00 2.09
C GLN A 74 21.14 -2.33 0.71
N THR A 75 21.92 -2.81 -0.26
CA THR A 75 21.92 -2.25 -1.61
C THR A 75 20.64 -2.61 -2.37
N ILE A 76 20.16 -3.86 -2.24
CA ILE A 76 18.87 -4.26 -2.82
C ILE A 76 17.73 -3.48 -2.16
N ASN A 77 17.74 -3.36 -0.83
CA ASN A 77 16.73 -2.57 -0.13
C ASN A 77 16.70 -1.10 -0.60
N PHE A 78 17.88 -0.49 -0.76
CA PHE A 78 17.99 0.86 -1.32
C PHE A 78 17.38 0.96 -2.73
N LEU A 79 17.66 -0.01 -3.61
CA LEU A 79 17.07 -0.04 -4.95
C LEU A 79 15.55 -0.24 -4.92
N LEU A 80 15.02 -1.03 -4.00
CA LEU A 80 13.58 -1.22 -3.83
C LEU A 80 12.90 0.08 -3.38
N SER A 81 13.45 0.76 -2.37
CA SER A 81 12.96 2.07 -1.93
C SER A 81 12.97 3.08 -3.08
N ARG A 82 14.08 3.16 -3.83
CA ARG A 82 14.19 4.09 -4.96
C ARG A 82 13.23 3.75 -6.09
N SER A 83 13.05 2.46 -6.38
CA SER A 83 12.07 2.02 -7.39
C SER A 83 10.65 2.37 -6.97
N LYS A 84 10.30 2.25 -5.68
CA LYS A 84 9.01 2.66 -5.13
C LYS A 84 8.80 4.16 -5.34
N GLU A 85 9.75 5.00 -4.92
CA GLU A 85 9.67 6.47 -5.08
C GLU A 85 9.41 6.87 -6.53
N ILE A 86 10.21 6.36 -7.48
CA ILE A 86 10.04 6.66 -8.91
C ILE A 86 8.66 6.22 -9.41
N THR A 87 8.16 5.08 -8.94
CA THR A 87 6.83 4.59 -9.34
C THR A 87 5.71 5.49 -8.78
N VAL A 88 5.86 5.97 -7.54
CA VAL A 88 4.93 6.93 -6.92
C VAL A 88 4.95 8.26 -7.68
N GLU A 89 6.13 8.81 -8.01
CA GLU A 89 6.27 10.03 -8.81
C GLU A 89 5.61 9.89 -10.19
N LEU A 90 5.81 8.75 -10.86
CA LEU A 90 5.19 8.48 -12.17
C LEU A 90 3.66 8.35 -12.06
N LEU A 91 3.18 7.69 -11.00
CA LEU A 91 1.74 7.55 -10.73
C LEU A 91 1.09 8.90 -10.46
N SER A 92 1.67 9.71 -9.57
CA SER A 92 1.22 11.09 -9.31
C SER A 92 1.15 11.87 -10.62
N THR A 93 2.24 11.91 -11.39
CA THR A 93 2.28 12.60 -12.70
C THR A 93 1.16 12.14 -13.65
N TYR A 94 0.90 10.83 -13.71
CA TYR A 94 -0.15 10.30 -14.57
C TYR A 94 -1.56 10.66 -14.09
N LEU A 95 -1.80 10.63 -12.77
CA LEU A 95 -3.05 11.06 -12.17
C LEU A 95 -3.27 12.56 -12.35
N SER A 96 -2.26 13.40 -12.12
CA SER A 96 -2.34 14.85 -12.37
C SER A 96 -2.61 15.14 -13.85
N TYR A 97 -2.03 14.36 -14.78
CA TYR A 97 -2.36 14.45 -16.21
C TYR A 97 -3.85 14.16 -16.46
N LEU A 98 -4.37 13.03 -15.98
CA LEU A 98 -5.79 12.70 -16.13
C LEU A 98 -6.69 13.76 -15.50
N TYR A 99 -6.34 14.25 -14.31
CA TYR A 99 -7.04 15.33 -13.63
C TYR A 99 -7.08 16.61 -14.48
N SER A 100 -5.92 17.05 -14.98
CA SER A 100 -5.82 18.25 -15.82
C SER A 100 -6.64 18.13 -17.11
N GLU A 101 -6.68 16.94 -17.71
CA GLU A 101 -7.51 16.67 -18.88
C GLU A 101 -9.00 16.75 -18.55
N ALA A 102 -9.43 16.29 -17.37
CA ALA A 102 -10.82 16.35 -16.93
C ALA A 102 -11.27 17.77 -16.54
N MET A 103 -10.33 18.64 -16.13
CA MET A 103 -10.60 20.01 -15.68
C MET A 103 -10.57 21.08 -16.78
N LYS A 104 -10.43 20.69 -18.04
CA LYS A 104 -10.50 21.64 -19.16
C LYS A 104 -11.85 22.35 -19.19
N GLU A 105 -11.82 23.66 -19.51
CA GLU A 105 -13.01 24.52 -19.54
C GLU A 105 -14.09 24.00 -20.49
N ILE A 106 -13.67 23.64 -21.71
CA ILE A 106 -14.53 23.07 -22.74
C ILE A 106 -14.28 21.57 -22.81
N ILE A 107 -15.17 20.79 -22.20
CA ILE A 107 -15.09 19.34 -22.20
C ILE A 107 -16.45 18.73 -22.49
N ASP A 108 -16.46 17.76 -23.39
CA ASP A 108 -17.64 16.95 -23.66
C ASP A 108 -17.93 16.03 -22.45
N PRO A 109 -19.19 15.94 -21.96
CA PRO A 109 -19.54 15.11 -20.81
C PRO A 109 -19.15 13.62 -20.94
N GLN A 110 -19.23 13.05 -22.16
CA GLN A 110 -18.83 11.66 -22.38
C GLN A 110 -17.31 11.51 -22.32
N TYR A 111 -16.56 12.47 -22.86
CA TYR A 111 -15.11 12.50 -22.75
C TYR A 111 -14.64 12.64 -21.28
N PHE A 112 -15.29 13.54 -20.51
CA PHE A 112 -15.05 13.68 -19.07
C PHE A 112 -15.24 12.34 -18.34
N LEU A 113 -16.37 11.65 -18.56
CA LEU A 113 -16.64 10.34 -17.96
C LEU A 113 -15.56 9.31 -18.26
N ARG A 114 -15.06 9.27 -19.49
CA ARG A 114 -13.99 8.33 -19.87
C ARG A 114 -12.70 8.63 -19.10
N ILE A 115 -12.37 9.90 -18.89
CA ILE A 115 -11.18 10.28 -18.12
C ILE A 115 -11.36 9.90 -16.65
N VAL A 116 -12.51 10.23 -16.04
CA VAL A 116 -12.77 9.88 -14.64
C VAL A 116 -12.75 8.36 -14.46
N LYS A 117 -13.34 7.59 -15.38
CA LYS A 117 -13.25 6.12 -15.34
C LYS A 117 -11.81 5.62 -15.41
N LYS A 118 -10.94 6.25 -16.20
CA LYS A 118 -9.51 5.90 -16.24
C LYS A 118 -8.80 6.29 -14.95
N PHE A 119 -9.14 7.45 -14.38
CA PHE A 119 -8.59 7.92 -13.11
C PHE A 119 -8.92 6.95 -11.98
N GLU A 120 -10.20 6.59 -11.81
CA GLU A 120 -10.64 5.63 -10.79
C GLU A 120 -10.06 4.23 -11.02
N LYS A 121 -10.00 3.78 -12.28
CA LYS A 121 -9.34 2.51 -12.60
C LYS A 121 -7.87 2.54 -12.20
N THR A 122 -7.17 3.62 -12.48
CA THR A 122 -5.75 3.77 -12.12
C THR A 122 -5.56 3.77 -10.59
N LYS A 123 -6.45 4.44 -9.85
CA LYS A 123 -6.46 4.39 -8.38
C LYS A 123 -6.62 2.95 -7.86
N SER A 124 -7.55 2.20 -8.43
CA SER A 124 -7.81 0.81 -8.07
C SER A 124 -6.61 -0.11 -8.41
N ASP A 125 -6.09 -0.02 -9.63
CA ASP A 125 -4.96 -0.83 -10.11
C ASP A 125 -3.68 -0.62 -9.26
N TYR A 126 -3.52 0.54 -8.64
CA TYR A 126 -2.34 0.93 -7.86
C TYR A 126 -2.64 1.28 -6.39
N VAL A 127 -3.68 0.69 -5.78
CA VAL A 127 -4.17 1.04 -4.43
C VAL A 127 -3.06 1.12 -3.36
N GLY A 128 -2.08 0.21 -3.40
CA GLY A 128 -0.98 0.20 -2.42
C GLY A 128 0.01 1.36 -2.55
N LEU A 129 0.04 2.05 -3.69
CA LEU A 129 0.86 3.25 -3.91
C LEU A 129 0.06 4.54 -3.75
N ILE A 130 -1.26 4.51 -3.98
CA ILE A 130 -2.15 5.66 -3.79
C ILE A 130 -2.09 6.21 -2.37
N TRP A 131 -1.78 5.35 -1.40
CA TRP A 131 -1.59 5.73 0.00
C TRP A 131 -0.47 6.73 0.24
N GLU A 132 0.56 6.76 -0.61
CA GLU A 132 1.63 7.76 -0.53
C GLU A 132 1.19 9.11 -1.12
N LEU A 133 0.04 9.15 -1.79
CA LEU A 133 -0.53 10.29 -2.52
C LEU A 133 -1.92 10.66 -2.01
N GLU A 134 -2.30 10.21 -0.82
CA GLU A 134 -3.68 10.27 -0.31
C GLU A 134 -4.25 11.69 -0.35
N GLU A 135 -3.53 12.66 0.22
CA GLU A 135 -3.96 14.07 0.25
C GLU A 135 -4.19 14.65 -1.16
N GLU A 136 -3.24 14.43 -2.09
CA GLU A 136 -3.35 14.91 -3.48
C GLU A 136 -4.52 14.24 -4.21
N VAL A 137 -4.66 12.92 -4.06
CA VAL A 137 -5.67 12.13 -4.75
C VAL A 137 -7.08 12.40 -4.21
N GLU A 138 -7.23 12.64 -2.90
CA GLU A 138 -8.50 13.03 -2.29
C GLU A 138 -8.96 14.40 -2.79
N GLU A 139 -8.07 15.39 -2.84
CA GLU A 139 -8.39 16.71 -3.38
C GLU A 139 -8.81 16.61 -4.85
N MET A 140 -8.06 15.87 -5.67
CA MET A 140 -8.42 15.62 -7.07
C MET A 140 -9.79 14.94 -7.19
N THR A 141 -10.05 13.91 -6.37
CA THR A 141 -11.32 13.16 -6.38
C THR A 141 -12.49 14.07 -6.00
N TYR A 142 -12.32 14.92 -4.98
CA TYR A 142 -13.32 15.91 -4.57
C TYR A 142 -13.65 16.87 -5.71
N ASN A 143 -12.63 17.47 -6.32
CA ASN A 143 -12.83 18.42 -7.42
C ASN A 143 -13.47 17.75 -8.65
N LEU A 144 -13.12 16.49 -8.97
CA LEU A 144 -13.76 15.73 -10.04
C LEU A 144 -15.25 15.48 -9.75
N ARG A 145 -15.63 15.25 -8.48
CA ARG A 145 -17.04 15.11 -8.08
C ARG A 145 -17.82 16.42 -8.18
N GLU A 146 -17.22 17.54 -7.80
CA GLU A 146 -17.81 18.87 -8.02
C GLU A 146 -18.03 19.12 -9.51
N ARG A 147 -17.01 18.88 -10.34
CA ARG A 147 -17.10 19.05 -11.79
C ARG A 147 -18.16 18.14 -12.43
N ALA A 148 -18.31 16.92 -11.94
CA ALA A 148 -19.35 16.01 -12.40
C ALA A 148 -20.76 16.55 -12.10
N ARG A 149 -20.96 17.20 -10.94
CA ARG A 149 -22.22 17.87 -10.59
C ARG A 149 -22.53 19.02 -11.53
N ASP A 150 -21.54 19.85 -11.84
CA ASP A 150 -21.69 20.97 -12.79
C ASP A 150 -22.11 20.47 -14.18
N LEU A 151 -21.49 19.38 -14.63
CA LEU A 151 -21.80 18.73 -15.91
C LEU A 151 -23.08 17.87 -15.86
N LYS A 152 -23.72 17.74 -14.69
CA LYS A 152 -24.91 16.90 -14.44
C LYS A 152 -24.71 15.43 -14.83
N VAL A 153 -23.54 14.90 -14.52
CA VAL A 153 -23.16 13.53 -14.82
C VAL A 153 -23.04 12.71 -13.54
N SER A 154 -23.54 11.47 -13.57
CA SER A 154 -23.38 10.52 -12.48
C SER A 154 -22.02 9.82 -12.56
N LEU A 155 -21.26 9.88 -11.46
CA LEU A 155 -19.98 9.18 -11.32
C LEU A 155 -20.22 7.72 -10.87
N PRO A 156 -19.30 6.79 -11.24
CA PRO A 156 -19.34 5.44 -10.72
C PRO A 156 -19.17 5.43 -9.19
N GLU A 157 -19.86 4.51 -8.50
CA GLU A 157 -19.71 4.31 -7.05
C GLU A 157 -18.29 3.80 -6.73
N GLU A 158 -17.74 4.24 -5.61
CA GLU A 158 -16.44 3.75 -5.13
C GLU A 158 -16.56 2.28 -4.68
N PRO A 159 -15.63 1.41 -5.11
CA PRO A 159 -15.63 0.02 -4.68
C PRO A 159 -15.09 -0.13 -3.24
N ILE A 160 -15.39 -1.24 -2.57
CA ILE A 160 -14.95 -1.48 -1.17
C ILE A 160 -13.43 -1.70 -1.09
N ASP A 161 -12.85 -2.30 -2.12
CA ASP A 161 -11.43 -2.68 -2.18
C ASP A 161 -10.48 -1.48 -2.17
N THR A 162 -10.98 -0.26 -2.39
CA THR A 162 -10.20 0.98 -2.25
C THR A 162 -10.14 1.50 -0.81
N ILE A 163 -10.94 0.96 0.13
CA ILE A 163 -10.91 1.37 1.54
C ILE A 163 -9.68 0.77 2.22
N ARG A 164 -8.88 1.61 2.88
CA ARG A 164 -7.76 1.15 3.72
C ARG A 164 -8.27 0.31 4.88
N SER A 165 -7.59 -0.78 5.24
CA SER A 165 -8.00 -1.61 6.37
C SER A 165 -8.04 -0.83 7.69
N THR A 166 -7.14 0.13 7.88
CA THR A 166 -7.14 1.02 9.06
C THR A 166 -8.37 1.93 9.07
N HIS A 167 -8.65 2.59 7.95
CA HIS A 167 -9.85 3.43 7.82
C HIS A 167 -11.14 2.61 7.98
N LEU A 168 -11.16 1.38 7.45
CA LEU A 168 -12.27 0.45 7.63
C LEU A 168 -12.52 0.16 9.12
N LEU A 169 -11.47 -0.03 9.92
CA LEU A 169 -11.59 -0.23 11.37
C LEU A 169 -12.13 1.00 12.10
N GLU A 170 -11.82 2.21 11.63
CA GLU A 170 -12.32 3.46 12.19
C GLU A 170 -13.81 3.69 11.88
N ILE A 171 -14.23 3.41 10.65
CA ILE A 171 -15.62 3.65 10.21
C ILE A 171 -16.57 2.52 10.61
N LEU A 172 -16.07 1.30 10.78
CA LEU A 172 -16.89 0.10 11.05
C LEU A 172 -17.84 0.28 12.24
N PRO A 173 -17.40 0.77 13.41
CA PRO A 173 -18.30 0.98 14.55
C PRO A 173 -19.47 1.90 14.22
N SER A 174 -19.22 2.98 13.49
CA SER A 174 -20.26 3.94 13.06
C SER A 174 -21.22 3.32 12.04
N VAL A 175 -20.69 2.57 11.06
CA VAL A 175 -21.51 1.84 10.08
C VAL A 175 -22.40 0.82 10.78
N ILE A 176 -21.84 0.01 11.68
CA ILE A 176 -22.60 -0.96 12.48
C ILE A 176 -23.68 -0.25 13.29
N TYR A 177 -23.33 0.82 14.03
CA TYR A 177 -24.28 1.56 14.84
C TYR A 177 -25.46 2.10 14.03
N CYS A 178 -25.18 2.75 12.90
CA CYS A 178 -26.22 3.32 12.04
C CYS A 178 -27.10 2.24 11.40
N VAL A 179 -26.50 1.16 10.90
CA VAL A 179 -27.24 0.03 10.31
C VAL A 179 -28.11 -0.68 11.34
N THR A 180 -27.64 -0.86 12.58
CA THR A 180 -28.42 -1.51 13.64
C THR A 180 -29.65 -0.67 14.04
N ARG A 181 -29.55 0.66 13.93
CA ARG A 181 -30.66 1.58 14.26
C ARG A 181 -31.72 1.67 13.15
N ASP A 182 -31.32 1.44 11.90
CA ASP A 182 -32.19 1.53 10.72
C ASP A 182 -31.93 0.37 9.75
N ILE A 183 -32.22 -0.84 10.21
CA ILE A 183 -31.94 -2.09 9.48
C ILE A 183 -32.66 -2.14 8.14
N THR A 184 -33.85 -1.53 8.06
CA THR A 184 -34.70 -1.47 6.86
C THR A 184 -34.44 -0.23 5.99
N GLY A 185 -33.51 0.63 6.39
CA GLY A 185 -33.18 1.88 5.71
C GLY A 185 -32.57 1.65 4.34
N ASP A 186 -32.67 2.66 3.47
CA ASP A 186 -32.04 2.64 2.15
C ASP A 186 -30.50 2.70 2.30
N PRO A 187 -29.75 1.65 1.90
CA PRO A 187 -28.30 1.60 2.04
C PRO A 187 -27.59 2.74 1.31
N ALA A 188 -28.17 3.28 0.23
CA ALA A 188 -27.57 4.38 -0.52
C ALA A 188 -27.58 5.69 0.27
N LYS A 189 -28.64 5.94 1.06
CA LYS A 189 -28.75 7.12 1.91
C LYS A 189 -27.77 7.06 3.07
N LEU A 190 -27.68 5.90 3.72
CA LEU A 190 -26.72 5.64 4.80
C LEU A 190 -25.27 5.79 4.32
N ALA A 191 -24.94 5.18 3.18
CA ALA A 191 -23.63 5.29 2.55
C ALA A 191 -23.23 6.75 2.27
N SER A 192 -24.16 7.51 1.69
CA SER A 192 -23.94 8.95 1.42
C SER A 192 -23.74 9.76 2.70
N SER A 193 -24.48 9.45 3.77
CA SER A 193 -24.37 10.18 5.05
C SER A 193 -23.08 9.89 5.80
N LEU A 194 -22.54 8.68 5.65
CA LEU A 194 -21.32 8.22 6.32
C LEU A 194 -20.07 8.44 5.47
N GLY A 195 -20.21 8.81 4.19
CA GLY A 195 -19.09 8.93 3.27
C GLY A 195 -18.41 7.59 2.96
N VAL A 196 -19.16 6.48 2.98
CA VAL A 196 -18.63 5.13 2.77
C VAL A 196 -19.22 4.47 1.54
N PRO A 197 -18.53 3.48 0.93
CA PRO A 197 -19.09 2.69 -0.17
C PRO A 197 -20.41 2.01 0.20
N LYS A 198 -21.40 2.10 -0.69
CA LYS A 198 -22.73 1.50 -0.52
C LYS A 198 -22.68 0.01 -0.24
N MET A 199 -21.79 -0.69 -0.94
CA MET A 199 -21.62 -2.13 -0.77
C MET A 199 -21.19 -2.47 0.66
N LEU A 200 -20.42 -1.62 1.36
CA LEU A 200 -20.01 -1.87 2.75
C LEU A 200 -21.24 -1.87 3.66
N VAL A 201 -22.11 -0.87 3.50
CA VAL A 201 -23.37 -0.76 4.24
C VAL A 201 -24.27 -1.97 3.96
N GLN A 202 -24.36 -2.41 2.71
CA GLN A 202 -25.14 -3.59 2.31
C GLN A 202 -24.62 -4.87 2.95
N VAL A 203 -23.30 -5.08 2.94
CA VAL A 203 -22.67 -6.26 3.56
C VAL A 203 -22.90 -6.28 5.07
N VAL A 204 -22.72 -5.14 5.74
CA VAL A 204 -22.95 -5.02 7.20
C VAL A 204 -24.43 -5.24 7.54
N SER A 205 -25.35 -4.64 6.77
CA SER A 205 -26.81 -4.82 6.93
C SER A 205 -27.22 -6.28 6.76
N GLY A 206 -26.76 -6.95 5.70
CA GLY A 206 -27.04 -8.36 5.46
C GLY A 206 -26.50 -9.27 6.58
N ALA A 207 -25.29 -9.00 7.09
CA ALA A 207 -24.70 -9.77 8.18
C ALA A 207 -25.50 -9.61 9.50
N ILE A 208 -25.92 -8.39 9.83
CA ILE A 208 -26.74 -8.12 11.02
C ILE A 208 -28.11 -8.77 10.90
N ALA A 209 -28.79 -8.62 9.76
CA ALA A 209 -30.11 -9.22 9.52
C ALA A 209 -30.07 -10.75 9.67
N THR A 210 -29.08 -11.40 9.05
CA THR A 210 -28.88 -12.86 9.17
C THR A 210 -28.68 -13.29 10.62
N THR A 211 -27.89 -12.53 11.40
CA THR A 211 -27.63 -12.83 12.81
C THR A 211 -28.90 -12.74 13.66
N LEU A 212 -29.75 -11.75 13.41
CA LEU A 212 -31.03 -11.56 14.10
C LEU A 212 -32.04 -12.66 13.75
N GLU A 213 -32.15 -13.05 12.48
CA GLU A 213 -33.00 -14.16 12.05
C GLU A 213 -32.58 -15.48 12.72
N THR A 214 -31.26 -15.73 12.80
CA THR A 214 -30.72 -16.93 13.44
C THR A 214 -31.06 -16.99 14.93
N GLN A 215 -31.01 -15.85 15.64
CA GLN A 215 -31.41 -15.77 17.05
C GLN A 215 -32.89 -16.09 17.26
N HIS A 216 -33.78 -15.59 16.39
CA HIS A 216 -35.22 -15.90 16.49
C HIS A 216 -35.53 -17.38 16.25
N THR A 217 -34.83 -18.06 15.34
CA THR A 217 -35.00 -19.52 15.15
C THR A 217 -34.48 -20.35 16.32
N VAL A 218 -33.42 -19.90 17.01
CA VAL A 218 -32.90 -20.60 18.20
C VAL A 218 -33.82 -20.40 19.42
N GLU A 219 -34.46 -19.23 19.55
CA GLU A 219 -35.43 -18.99 20.61
C GLU A 219 -36.78 -19.67 20.37
N ALA A 220 -37.26 -19.72 19.11
CA ALA A 220 -38.46 -20.48 18.73
C ALA A 220 -38.25 -22.00 18.80
N GLY A 221 -36.99 -22.45 18.75
CA GLY A 221 -36.56 -23.85 18.86
C GLY A 221 -36.21 -24.31 20.27
N LYS A 222 -36.58 -23.57 21.34
CA LYS A 222 -36.49 -24.07 22.73
C LYS A 222 -37.50 -25.21 22.96
N VAL A 223 -37.15 -26.39 22.41
CA VAL A 223 -37.60 -27.68 22.92
C VAL A 223 -37.05 -27.81 24.33
N ASN A 224 -37.95 -28.03 25.30
CA ASN A 224 -37.61 -28.44 26.65
C ASN A 224 -36.75 -29.71 26.60
N LEU A 225 -35.43 -29.55 26.64
CA LEU A 225 -34.54 -30.65 27.02
C LEU A 225 -34.65 -30.80 28.53
N PRO A 226 -34.98 -32.00 29.04
CA PRO A 226 -35.08 -32.23 30.46
C PRO A 226 -33.70 -31.99 31.11
N PHE A 227 -33.73 -31.11 32.10
CA PHE A 227 -32.62 -30.77 32.97
C PHE A 227 -32.18 -32.04 33.73
N VAL A 228 -31.18 -32.75 33.20
CA VAL A 228 -30.51 -33.82 33.95
C VAL A 228 -29.37 -33.18 34.73
N MET A 229 -29.61 -32.96 36.02
CA MET A 229 -28.55 -32.70 36.98
C MET A 229 -27.61 -33.90 37.03
N GLY A 230 -26.42 -33.75 36.46
CA GLY A 230 -25.31 -34.68 36.60
C GLY A 230 -24.09 -33.94 37.16
N ASN A 231 -24.01 -33.87 38.48
CA ASN A 231 -22.77 -33.52 39.20
C ASN A 231 -21.63 -34.43 38.72
N ARG A 232 -20.55 -33.84 38.17
CA ARG A 232 -19.19 -34.40 38.19
C ARG A 232 -18.18 -33.36 37.67
N SER A 233 -17.42 -32.80 38.61
CA SER A 233 -16.00 -32.49 38.47
C SER A 233 -15.28 -33.37 39.51
N PRO A 234 -13.98 -33.73 39.40
CA PRO A 234 -12.93 -32.93 38.76
C PRO A 234 -11.79 -33.70 38.03
N THR A 235 -10.89 -32.90 37.44
CA THR A 235 -9.45 -33.17 37.18
C THR A 235 -9.06 -34.23 36.15
N THR A 236 -8.52 -33.78 35.03
CA THR A 236 -7.43 -34.49 34.35
C THR A 236 -6.34 -33.48 34.02
N VAL A 237 -5.17 -33.74 34.60
CA VAL A 237 -3.92 -33.01 34.42
C VAL A 237 -3.44 -33.22 32.99
N THR A 238 -3.27 -32.14 32.24
CA THR A 238 -2.61 -32.17 30.94
C THR A 238 -1.09 -32.14 31.17
N GLU A 239 -0.42 -33.28 31.03
CA GLU A 239 1.04 -33.34 30.94
C GLU A 239 1.49 -32.58 29.68
N TYR A 240 2.25 -31.51 29.88
CA TYR A 240 3.02 -30.88 28.81
C TYR A 240 4.27 -31.71 28.55
N THR A 241 4.26 -32.50 27.47
CA THR A 241 5.49 -33.03 26.87
C THR A 241 6.30 -31.86 26.31
N SER A 242 7.49 -31.65 26.87
CA SER A 242 8.50 -30.72 26.36
C SER A 242 8.92 -31.09 24.93
N PRO A 243 9.20 -30.11 24.06
CA PRO A 243 9.72 -30.36 22.72
C PRO A 243 11.17 -30.89 22.79
N PRO A 244 11.58 -31.75 21.83
CA PRO A 244 12.93 -32.30 21.81
C PRO A 244 13.97 -31.22 21.46
N ASP A 245 15.03 -31.21 22.27
CA ASP A 245 16.25 -30.44 22.11
C ASP A 245 16.99 -30.88 20.84
N ILE A 246 16.97 -30.04 19.80
CA ILE A 246 17.79 -30.22 18.60
C ILE A 246 19.03 -29.35 18.77
N SER A 247 19.97 -29.86 19.56
CA SER A 247 21.34 -29.40 19.57
C SER A 247 22.26 -30.52 19.07
N ASN A 248 23.21 -30.15 18.22
CA ASN A 248 24.33 -30.93 17.68
C ASN A 248 24.06 -31.94 16.55
N GLN A 249 24.06 -31.47 15.29
CA GLN A 249 24.61 -32.26 14.17
C GLN A 249 25.21 -31.37 13.08
N TRP A 250 26.31 -30.66 13.36
CA TRP A 250 27.27 -30.27 12.31
C TRP A 250 28.68 -30.26 12.92
N SER A 251 29.32 -31.43 12.89
CA SER A 251 30.75 -31.60 13.18
C SER A 251 31.26 -32.83 12.44
N THR A 252 31.60 -32.66 11.16
CA THR A 252 32.68 -33.35 10.43
C THR A 252 32.85 -32.69 9.08
#